data_AF-A0A2A4VM35-F1
#
_entry.id   AF-A0A2A4VM35-F1
#
_cell.length_a   1.000
_cell.length_b   1.000
_cell.length_c   1.000
_cell.angle_alpha   90.00
_cell.angle_beta   90.00
_cell.angle_gamma   90.00
#
_symmetry.space_group_name_H-M   'P 1'
#
loop_
_entity.id
_entity.type
_entity.pdbx_description
1 polymer ?
#
loop_
_entity_poly.entity_id
_entity_poly.type
_entity_poly.pdbx_seq_one_letter_code
_entity_poly.pdbx_strand_id
1 'polypeptide(L)'
;MKLIAFLSTFLLVVSVQGKQFTYNDIAKRNPTVALTKKQLKEAKMQGECLVGLKELNFKKKEVFDPVAEWTNFRSISLLKQLPPCQVLVIMEVAQKALKKQQKTIVAPQKKLTSN
;
A
#
# COMPACT_ATOMS: atom_id res chain seq x y z
N MET A 1 28.51 19.76 61.08
CA MET A 1 27.33 19.46 60.24
C MET A 1 27.87 19.15 58.85
N LYS A 2 28.35 17.93 58.55
CA LYS A 2 27.64 16.67 58.26
C LYS A 2 26.60 16.79 57.15
N LEU A 3 26.91 16.08 56.05
CA LEU A 3 26.07 15.76 54.88
C LEU A 3 25.71 17.00 54.06
N ILE A 4 26.07 17.14 52.79
CA ILE A 4 25.60 16.28 51.69
C ILE A 4 26.70 16.25 50.62
N ALA A 5 27.65 15.34 50.77
CA ALA A 5 28.47 14.81 49.68
C ALA A 5 27.87 13.47 49.26
N PHE A 6 26.60 13.46 48.85
CA PHE A 6 25.90 12.28 48.33
C PHE A 6 24.68 12.76 47.53
N LEU A 7 24.92 13.32 46.34
CA LEU A 7 23.94 13.19 45.25
C LEU A 7 24.66 12.62 44.03
N SER A 8 25.45 11.59 44.31
CA SER A 8 25.80 10.57 43.34
C SER A 8 24.50 9.94 42.82
N THR A 9 24.47 9.73 41.51
CA THR A 9 23.74 8.64 40.85
C THR A 9 22.27 8.46 41.20
N PHE A 10 21.38 9.14 40.48
CA PHE A 10 20.21 8.46 39.89
C PHE A 10 19.54 9.36 38.84
N LEU A 11 20.27 9.77 37.81
CA LEU A 11 19.63 10.00 36.51
C LEU A 11 19.22 8.61 36.01
N LEU A 12 18.08 8.15 36.52
CA LEU A 12 17.27 7.11 35.91
C LEU A 12 16.97 7.62 34.51
N VAL A 13 17.84 7.26 33.57
CA VAL A 13 17.49 7.14 32.16
C VAL A 13 16.41 6.06 32.15
N VAL A 14 15.16 6.47 32.39
CA VAL A 14 14.01 5.68 32.03
C VAL A 14 14.06 5.65 30.51
N SER A 15 14.76 4.65 29.98
CA SER A 15 14.67 4.26 28.59
C SER A 15 13.19 4.01 28.33
N VAL A 16 12.50 5.05 27.83
CA VAL A 16 11.17 4.92 27.25
C VAL A 16 11.35 3.97 26.07
N GLN A 17 11.26 2.67 26.35
CA GLN A 17 11.10 1.65 25.33
C GLN A 17 9.78 1.99 24.65
N GLY A 18 9.86 2.61 23.47
CA GLY A 18 8.71 2.82 22.61
C GLY A 18 7.99 1.48 22.43
N LYS A 19 6.82 1.34 23.05
CA LYS A 19 6.06 0.09 23.04
C LYS A 19 5.64 -0.26 21.62
N GLN A 20 6.34 -1.20 21.00
CA GLN A 20 5.80 -2.46 20.45
C GLN A 20 4.33 -2.47 19.96
N PHE A 21 4.04 -1.73 18.89
CA PHE A 21 2.77 -1.82 18.14
C PHE A 21 2.89 -2.69 16.88
N THR A 22 3.92 -3.54 16.76
CA THR A 22 4.00 -4.49 15.65
C THR A 22 2.99 -5.62 15.86
N TYR A 23 2.49 -6.21 14.76
CA TYR A 23 1.60 -7.37 14.83
C TYR A 23 2.20 -8.49 15.71
N ASN A 24 3.51 -8.74 15.59
CA ASN A 24 4.19 -9.80 16.35
C ASN A 24 4.12 -9.54 17.86
N ASP A 25 4.26 -8.30 18.30
CA ASP A 25 4.19 -7.97 19.73
C ASP A 25 2.76 -8.05 20.26
N ILE A 26 1.77 -7.66 19.45
CA ILE A 26 0.35 -7.74 19.81
C ILE A 26 -0.12 -9.20 19.85
N ALA A 27 0.28 -10.02 18.87
CA ALA A 27 -0.08 -11.43 18.77
C ALA A 27 0.48 -12.25 19.96
N LYS A 28 1.69 -11.94 20.42
CA LYS A 28 2.27 -12.56 21.62
C LYS A 28 1.44 -12.30 22.88
N ARG A 29 0.86 -11.11 23.01
CA ARG A 29 0.01 -10.73 24.16
C ARG A 29 -1.42 -11.25 24.04
N ASN A 30 -1.86 -11.66 22.85
CA ASN A 30 -3.25 -12.06 22.56
C ASN A 30 -3.30 -13.39 21.77
N PRO A 31 -2.76 -14.50 22.31
CA PRO A 31 -2.56 -15.73 21.55
C PRO A 31 -3.86 -16.40 21.08
N THR A 32 -4.97 -16.18 21.79
CA THR A 32 -6.28 -16.76 21.48
C THR A 32 -6.93 -16.18 20.24
N VAL A 33 -6.54 -14.97 19.83
CA VAL A 33 -7.07 -14.25 18.66
C VAL A 33 -5.99 -13.97 17.61
N ALA A 34 -4.77 -14.43 17.85
CA ALA A 34 -3.67 -14.29 16.90
C ALA A 34 -3.97 -15.08 15.62
N LEU A 35 -3.63 -14.50 14.47
CA LEU A 35 -3.72 -15.19 13.18
C LEU A 35 -2.80 -16.40 13.15
N THR A 36 -3.29 -17.47 12.53
CA THR A 36 -2.46 -18.62 12.16
C THR A 36 -1.35 -18.20 11.20
N LYS A 37 -0.29 -19.01 11.09
CA LYS A 37 0.80 -18.76 10.11
C LYS A 37 0.28 -18.58 8.69
N LYS A 38 -0.74 -19.35 8.28
CA LYS A 38 -1.36 -19.26 6.95
C LYS A 38 -2.07 -17.92 6.76
N GLN A 39 -2.94 -17.53 7.71
CA GLN A 39 -3.65 -16.26 7.66
C GLN A 39 -2.70 -15.05 7.69
N LEU A 40 -1.62 -15.11 8.47
CA LEU A 40 -0.60 -14.06 8.48
C LEU A 40 0.11 -13.94 7.13
N LYS A 41 0.48 -15.06 6.50
CA LYS A 41 1.11 -15.07 5.18
C LYS A 41 0.16 -14.48 4.12
N GLU A 42 -1.12 -14.86 4.19
CA GLU A 42 -2.15 -14.32 3.29
C GLU A 42 -2.34 -12.82 3.50
N ALA A 43 -2.47 -12.34 4.73
CA ALA A 43 -2.61 -10.91 5.02
C ALA A 43 -1.41 -10.08 4.53
N LYS A 44 -0.18 -10.60 4.66
CA LYS A 44 1.03 -9.96 4.13
C LYS A 44 0.97 -9.84 2.61
N MET A 45 0.60 -10.91 1.92
CA MET A 45 0.40 -10.89 0.45
C MET A 45 -0.67 -9.87 0.05
N GLN A 46 -1.80 -9.82 0.74
CA GLN A 46 -2.84 -8.82 0.47
C GLN A 46 -2.32 -7.39 0.67
N GLY A 47 -1.46 -7.17 1.68
CA GLY A 47 -0.76 -5.91 1.90
C GLY A 47 0.18 -5.53 0.75
N GLU A 48 0.96 -6.48 0.23
CA GLU A 48 1.80 -6.28 -0.96
C GLU A 48 0.95 -5.93 -2.19
N CYS A 49 -0.20 -6.58 -2.37
CA CYS A 49 -1.13 -6.27 -3.46
C CYS A 49 -1.73 -4.85 -3.37
N LEU A 50 -1.95 -4.32 -2.16
CA LEU A 50 -2.36 -2.91 -1.97
C LEU A 50 -1.26 -1.93 -2.40
N VAL A 51 0.02 -2.27 -2.18
CA VAL A 51 1.14 -1.46 -2.66
C VAL A 51 1.17 -1.46 -4.20
N GLY A 52 0.99 -2.62 -4.83
CA GLY A 52 0.88 -2.71 -6.30
C GLY A 52 -0.27 -1.87 -6.86
N LEU A 53 -1.43 -1.87 -6.20
CA LEU A 53 -2.56 -1.00 -6.59
C LEU A 53 -2.21 0.49 -6.49
N LYS A 54 -1.48 0.91 -5.45
CA LYS A 54 -0.99 2.28 -5.34
C LYS A 54 -0.05 2.60 -6.50
N GLU A 55 0.91 1.74 -6.81
CA GLU A 55 1.89 1.96 -7.87
C GLU A 55 1.27 2.04 -9.26
N LEU A 56 0.26 1.20 -9.55
CA LEU A 56 -0.50 1.28 -10.81
C LEU A 56 -1.18 2.63 -11.01
N ASN A 57 -1.65 3.24 -9.92
CA ASN A 57 -2.41 4.47 -9.93
C ASN A 57 -1.54 5.71 -9.70
N PHE A 58 -0.27 5.54 -9.31
CA PHE A 58 0.62 6.64 -9.02
C PHE A 58 1.36 7.10 -10.28
N LYS A 59 1.07 8.32 -10.72
CA LYS A 59 1.94 9.08 -11.62
C LYS A 59 2.36 10.40 -10.97
N LYS A 60 3.49 10.94 -11.44
CA LYS A 60 4.00 12.25 -11.02
C LYS A 60 2.86 13.26 -11.15
N LYS A 61 2.58 13.99 -10.05
CA LYS A 61 1.44 14.92 -9.91
C LYS A 61 1.30 15.96 -11.03
N GLU A 62 2.36 16.18 -11.77
CA GLU A 62 2.48 17.19 -12.82
C GLU A 62 1.89 16.75 -14.17
N VAL A 63 1.55 15.46 -14.36
CA VAL A 63 0.99 14.95 -15.62
C VAL A 63 -0.28 14.17 -15.34
N PHE A 64 -1.40 14.69 -15.82
CA PHE A 64 -2.68 14.00 -15.79
C PHE A 64 -2.65 12.73 -16.66
N ASP A 65 -3.07 11.61 -16.10
CA ASP A 65 -3.24 10.34 -16.81
C ASP A 65 -4.67 9.83 -16.60
N PRO A 66 -5.55 9.95 -17.62
CA PRO A 66 -6.95 9.57 -17.50
C PRO A 66 -7.14 8.06 -17.24
N VAL A 67 -6.18 7.22 -17.65
CA VAL A 67 -6.24 5.79 -17.38
C VAL A 67 -5.94 5.53 -15.90
N ALA A 68 -4.91 6.19 -15.36
CA ALA A 68 -4.55 6.05 -13.95
C ALA A 68 -5.64 6.59 -13.01
N GLU A 69 -6.28 7.72 -13.37
CA GLU A 69 -7.40 8.26 -12.60
C GLU A 69 -8.60 7.30 -12.60
N TRP A 70 -8.95 6.76 -13.77
CA TRP A 70 -10.04 5.79 -13.88
C TRP A 70 -9.76 4.53 -13.05
N THR A 71 -8.53 3.98 -13.14
CA THR A 71 -8.17 2.78 -12.36
C THR A 71 -8.12 3.06 -10.86
N ASN A 72 -7.76 4.29 -10.44
CA ASN A 72 -7.81 4.69 -9.04
C ASN A 72 -9.24 4.67 -8.49
N PHE A 73 -10.19 5.32 -9.17
CA PHE A 73 -11.59 5.34 -8.76
C PHE A 73 -12.22 3.92 -8.71
N ARG A 74 -11.89 3.09 -9.72
CA ARG A 74 -12.43 1.73 -9.81
C ARG A 74 -11.83 0.78 -8.78
N SER A 75 -10.54 0.88 -8.48
CA SER A 75 -9.90 0.04 -7.47
C SER A 75 -10.53 0.24 -6.09
N ILE A 76 -10.84 1.48 -5.69
CA ILE A 76 -11.55 1.77 -4.43
C ILE A 76 -12.92 1.09 -4.38
N SER A 77 -13.66 1.09 -5.49
CA SER A 77 -14.99 0.47 -5.56
C SER A 77 -14.91 -1.06 -5.47
N LEU A 78 -13.91 -1.65 -6.11
CA LEU A 78 -13.70 -3.10 -6.12
C LEU A 78 -13.16 -3.63 -4.78
N LEU A 79 -12.32 -2.86 -4.09
CA LEU A 79 -11.79 -3.22 -2.76
C LEU A 79 -12.89 -3.35 -1.68
N LYS A 80 -14.09 -2.80 -1.92
CA LYS A 80 -15.26 -3.01 -1.05
C LYS A 80 -15.87 -4.41 -1.18
N GLN A 81 -15.55 -5.13 -2.25
CA GLN A 81 -16.21 -6.38 -2.63
C GLN A 81 -15.24 -7.54 -2.79
N LEU A 82 -13.97 -7.26 -3.12
CA LEU A 82 -12.97 -8.26 -3.48
C LEU A 82 -11.67 -8.07 -2.68
N PRO A 83 -10.92 -9.16 -2.41
CA PRO A 83 -9.60 -9.09 -1.80
C PRO A 83 -8.60 -8.28 -2.64
N PRO A 84 -7.68 -7.53 -2.01
CA PRO A 84 -6.70 -6.69 -2.71
C PRO A 84 -5.97 -7.34 -3.89
N CYS A 85 -5.52 -8.59 -3.77
CA CYS A 85 -4.83 -9.26 -4.87
C CYS A 85 -5.72 -9.55 -6.08
N GLN A 86 -7.00 -9.85 -5.87
CA GLN A 86 -7.94 -10.01 -6.98
C GLN A 86 -8.18 -8.66 -7.66
N VAL A 87 -8.32 -7.59 -6.88
CA VAL A 87 -8.46 -6.23 -7.43
C VAL A 87 -7.22 -5.83 -8.22
N LEU A 88 -6.01 -6.12 -7.71
CA LEU A 88 -4.75 -5.84 -8.39
C LEU A 88 -4.73 -6.47 -9.79
N VAL A 89 -4.99 -7.77 -9.90
CA VAL A 89 -5.01 -8.49 -11.18
C VAL A 89 -6.04 -7.89 -12.15
N ILE A 90 -7.26 -7.60 -11.69
CA ILE A 90 -8.30 -6.98 -12.52
C ILE A 90 -7.82 -5.61 -13.05
N MET A 91 -7.19 -4.80 -12.19
CA MET A 91 -6.69 -3.48 -12.56
C MET A 91 -5.49 -3.53 -13.52
N GLU A 92 -4.57 -4.48 -13.37
CA GLU A 92 -3.46 -4.68 -14.31
C GLU A 92 -3.97 -4.97 -15.72
N VAL A 93 -4.93 -5.89 -15.82
CA VAL A 93 -5.56 -6.25 -17.09
C VAL A 93 -6.32 -5.06 -17.69
N ALA A 94 -7.14 -4.37 -16.89
CA ALA A 94 -7.90 -3.21 -17.34
C ALA A 94 -6.98 -2.07 -17.82
N GLN A 95 -5.92 -1.76 -17.07
CA GLN A 95 -5.00 -0.68 -17.40
C GLN A 95 -4.27 -0.96 -18.72
N LYS A 96 -3.84 -2.21 -18.95
CA LYS A 96 -3.22 -2.64 -20.21
C LYS A 96 -4.18 -2.48 -21.39
N ALA A 97 -5.45 -2.85 -21.23
CA ALA A 97 -6.47 -2.71 -22.27
C ALA A 97 -6.77 -1.24 -22.59
N LEU A 98 -6.97 -0.40 -21.56
CA LEU A 98 -7.25 1.03 -21.71
C LEU A 98 -6.09 1.78 -22.37
N LYS A 99 -4.84 1.50 -21.96
CA LYS A 99 -3.64 2.06 -22.61
C LYS A 99 -3.54 1.66 -24.09
N LYS A 100 -3.94 0.44 -24.44
CA LYS A 100 -3.99 -0.02 -25.85
C LYS A 100 -5.04 0.77 -26.63
N GLN A 101 -6.24 0.92 -26.09
CA GLN A 101 -7.32 1.70 -26.72
C GLN A 101 -6.94 3.17 -26.91
N GLN A 102 -6.34 3.80 -25.90
CA GLN A 102 -5.92 5.20 -25.99
C GLN A 102 -4.86 5.41 -27.08
N LYS A 103 -3.92 4.48 -27.24
CA LYS A 103 -2.95 4.50 -28.35
C LYS A 103 -3.61 4.33 -29.72
N THR A 104 -4.67 3.51 -29.82
CA THR A 104 -5.43 3.35 -31.06
C THR A 104 -6.23 4.60 -31.42
N ILE A 105 -6.77 5.31 -30.42
CA ILE A 105 -7.55 6.56 -30.63
C ILE A 105 -6.64 7.75 -30.99
N VAL A 106 -5.41 7.79 -30.46
CA VAL A 106 -4.43 8.86 -30.71
C VAL A 106 -3.50 8.56 -31.89
N ALA A 107 -3.57 7.36 -32.49
CA ALA A 107 -2.84 7.07 -33.71
C ALA A 107 -3.30 8.04 -34.82
N PRO A 108 -2.39 8.77 -35.48
CA PRO A 108 -2.78 9.69 -36.53
C PRO A 108 -3.48 8.90 -37.63
N GLN A 109 -4.61 9.39 -38.12
CA GLN A 109 -5.19 8.99 -39.40
C GLN A 109 -4.22 9.40 -40.52
N LYS A 110 -3.07 8.71 -40.61
CA LYS A 110 -2.04 8.95 -41.62
C LYS A 110 -2.07 7.84 -42.66
N LYS A 111 -3.25 7.66 -43.28
CA LYS A 111 -3.42 7.16 -44.66
C LYS A 111 -4.90 7.13 -45.03
N LEU A 112 -5.47 8.30 -45.29
CA LEU A 112 -6.58 8.40 -46.26
C LEU A 112 -6.71 9.84 -46.77
N THR A 113 -5.65 10.38 -47.35
CA THR A 113 -5.78 11.53 -48.26
C THR A 113 -4.84 11.38 -49.43
N SER A 114 -5.47 11.26 -50.59
CA SER A 114 -5.06 11.68 -51.94
C SER A 114 -3.98 10.88 -52.72
N ASN A 115 -4.51 10.34 -53.81
CA ASN A 115 -3.96 10.13 -55.17
C ASN A 115 -3.06 8.92 -55.40
#